data_AF-A0A3D0HP82-F1
#
_entry.id   AF-A0A3D0HP82-F1
#
_cell.length_a   1.000
_cell.length_b   1.000
_cell.length_c   1.000
_cell.angle_alpha   90.00
_cell.angle_beta   90.00
_cell.angle_gamma   90.00
#
_symmetry.space_group_name_H-M   'P 1'
#
loop_
_entity.id
_entity.type
_entity.pdbx_description
1 polymer ?
#
loop_
_entity_poly.entity_id
_entity_poly.type
_entity_poly.pdbx_seq_one_letter_code
_entity_poly.pdbx_strand_id
1 'polypeptide(L)'
;MFFNGMSRNREGEIDYLSNPNREANLAFSLQLKCHAMELFEGFTKPIYLKGYRYNLHLKERSLLIELGNENNTVEEAKNAAAPLAKVIADVLKGEVKHTLQG
;
A
#
# COMPACT_ATOMS: atom_id res chain seq x y z
N MET A 1 5.28 3.82 4.50
CA MET A 1 4.36 4.32 3.45
C MET A 1 4.16 3.26 2.38
N PHE A 2 3.00 3.24 1.72
CA PHE A 2 2.70 2.29 0.64
C PHE A 2 2.98 2.91 -0.73
N PHE A 3 3.44 2.08 -1.67
CA PHE A 3 3.73 2.48 -3.05
C PHE A 3 2.88 1.70 -4.03
N ASN A 4 2.45 2.39 -5.09
CA ASN A 4 1.85 1.75 -6.25
C ASN A 4 2.52 2.20 -7.55
N GLY A 5 2.74 1.20 -8.38
CA GLY A 5 3.13 1.36 -9.77
C GLY A 5 1.91 1.45 -10.66
N MET A 6 1.75 2.59 -11.33
CA MET A 6 0.58 2.91 -12.14
C MET A 6 0.67 2.35 -13.56
N SER A 7 1.87 2.01 -14.04
CA SER A 7 2.11 1.59 -15.43
C SER A 7 1.59 2.59 -16.47
N ARG A 8 1.41 3.85 -16.07
CA ARG A 8 0.92 4.96 -16.89
C ARG A 8 1.64 6.24 -16.50
N ASN A 9 1.80 7.14 -17.46
CA ASN A 9 2.29 8.50 -17.25
C ASN A 9 1.15 9.50 -17.53
N ARG A 10 1.50 10.77 -17.80
CA ARG A 10 0.51 11.81 -18.12
C ARG A 10 -0.10 11.65 -19.52
N GLU A 11 0.58 10.95 -20.42
CA GLU A 11 0.20 10.74 -21.81
C GLU A 11 -0.70 9.50 -21.97
N GLY A 12 -0.64 8.57 -21.02
CA GLY A 12 -1.52 7.39 -20.99
C GLY A 12 -0.82 6.16 -20.41
N GLU A 13 -1.39 5.00 -20.72
CA GLU A 13 -0.79 3.70 -20.41
C GLU A 13 0.56 3.55 -21.14
N ILE A 14 1.49 2.81 -20.53
CA ILE A 14 2.80 2.51 -21.12
C ILE A 14 2.75 1.07 -21.65
N ASP A 15 2.68 0.91 -22.96
CA ASP A 15 2.40 -0.38 -23.63
C ASP A 15 3.34 -1.52 -23.19
N TYR A 16 4.65 -1.27 -23.14
CA TYR A 16 5.64 -2.27 -22.74
C TYR A 16 5.68 -2.54 -21.23
N LEU A 17 4.92 -1.78 -20.44
CA LEU A 17 4.95 -1.81 -18.98
C LEU A 17 3.58 -2.15 -18.39
N SER A 18 2.77 -2.95 -19.09
CA SER A 18 1.44 -3.35 -18.62
C SER A 18 1.44 -3.99 -17.22
N ASN A 19 0.36 -3.76 -16.49
CA ASN A 19 0.11 -4.32 -15.16
C ASN A 19 -1.37 -4.72 -15.04
N PRO A 20 -1.72 -5.99 -15.28
CA PRO A 20 -3.11 -6.45 -15.19
C PRO A 20 -3.67 -6.38 -13.76
N ASN A 21 -2.81 -6.41 -12.74
CA ASN A 21 -3.20 -6.44 -11.33
C ASN A 21 -3.32 -5.05 -10.70
N ARG A 22 -3.24 -3.97 -11.51
CA ARG A 22 -3.14 -2.59 -11.02
C ARG A 22 -4.30 -2.23 -10.09
N GLU A 23 -5.53 -2.48 -10.49
CA GLU A 23 -6.71 -2.11 -9.71
C GLU A 23 -6.79 -2.89 -8.39
N ALA A 24 -6.55 -4.20 -8.44
CA ALA A 24 -6.51 -5.05 -7.24
C ALA A 24 -5.43 -4.59 -6.25
N ASN A 25 -4.24 -4.22 -6.74
CA ASN A 25 -3.15 -3.74 -5.88
C ASN A 25 -3.44 -2.35 -5.29
N LEU A 26 -4.05 -1.45 -6.07
CA LEU A 26 -4.49 -0.14 -5.58
C LEU A 26 -5.53 -0.30 -4.47
N ALA A 27 -6.56 -1.10 -4.70
CA ALA A 27 -7.60 -1.40 -3.72
C ALA A 27 -7.00 -2.01 -2.44
N PHE A 28 -6.10 -2.98 -2.59
CA PHE A 28 -5.44 -3.63 -1.45
C PHE A 28 -4.63 -2.64 -0.59
N SER A 29 -3.81 -1.81 -1.23
CA SER A 29 -3.03 -0.78 -0.51
C SER A 29 -3.91 0.28 0.16
N LEU A 30 -5.07 0.60 -0.42
CA LEU A 30 -6.04 1.54 0.14
C LEU A 30 -6.71 0.95 1.39
N GLN A 31 -7.16 -0.32 1.31
CA GLN A 31 -7.72 -1.04 2.47
C GLN A 31 -6.73 -1.09 3.63
N LEU A 32 -5.47 -1.45 3.35
CA LEU A 32 -4.39 -1.44 4.35
C LEU A 32 -4.19 -0.06 4.97
N LYS A 33 -4.20 1.01 4.16
CA LYS A 33 -4.07 2.37 4.66
C LYS A 33 -5.24 2.76 5.56
N CYS A 34 -6.48 2.55 5.13
CA CYS A 34 -7.66 2.88 5.92
C CYS A 34 -7.65 2.14 7.26
N HIS A 35 -7.46 0.82 7.23
CA HIS A 35 -7.40 0.00 8.44
C HIS A 35 -6.24 0.39 9.37
N ALA A 36 -5.07 0.69 8.79
CA ALA A 36 -3.94 1.17 9.57
C ALA A 36 -4.23 2.49 10.30
N MET A 37 -4.89 3.44 9.63
CA MET A 37 -5.22 4.74 10.21
C MET A 37 -6.36 4.64 11.23
N GLU A 38 -7.27 3.68 11.09
CA GLU A 38 -8.32 3.38 12.08
C GLU A 38 -7.73 2.78 13.37
N LEU A 39 -6.76 1.86 13.25
CA LEU A 39 -6.12 1.23 14.41
C LEU A 39 -5.02 2.08 15.04
N PHE A 40 -4.29 2.84 14.23
CA PHE A 40 -3.09 3.57 14.63
C PHE A 40 -3.10 4.96 13.97
N GLU A 41 -3.58 5.96 14.71
CA GLU A 41 -3.69 7.32 14.21
C GLU A 41 -2.34 7.84 13.69
N GLY A 42 -2.34 8.40 12.47
CA GLY A 42 -1.14 8.96 11.85
C GLY A 42 -0.07 7.95 11.41
N PHE A 43 -0.34 6.64 11.51
CA PHE A 43 0.66 5.60 11.27
C PHE A 43 1.19 5.54 9.82
N THR A 44 0.35 5.88 8.84
CA THR A 44 0.74 5.83 7.42
C THR A 44 0.72 7.20 6.77
N LYS A 45 1.72 7.44 5.91
CA LYS A 45 1.77 8.61 5.01
C LYS A 45 0.84 8.38 3.78
N PRO A 46 0.58 9.42 2.96
CA PRO A 46 -0.08 9.25 1.66
C PRO A 46 0.51 8.10 0.83
N ILE A 47 -0.36 7.35 0.15
CA ILE A 47 0.07 6.29 -0.78
C ILE A 47 0.76 6.98 -1.96
N TYR A 48 1.95 6.52 -2.29
CA TYR A 48 2.76 7.14 -3.32
C TYR A 48 2.54 6.45 -4.66
N LEU A 49 2.14 7.24 -5.65
CA LEU A 49 1.85 6.76 -7.00
C LEU A 49 2.98 7.18 -7.94
N LYS A 50 3.54 6.21 -8.67
CA LYS A 50 4.56 6.45 -9.69
C LYS A 50 4.22 5.71 -10.97
N GLY A 51 4.67 6.23 -12.11
CA GLY A 51 4.38 5.64 -13.43
C GLY A 51 5.04 4.28 -13.68
N TYR A 52 6.06 3.91 -12.88
CA TYR A 52 6.73 2.61 -12.97
C TYR A 52 5.86 1.45 -12.50
N ARG A 53 6.35 0.20 -12.61
CA ARG A 53 5.58 -1.03 -12.34
C ARG A 53 5.96 -1.78 -11.05
N TYR A 54 7.21 -1.66 -10.59
CA TYR A 54 7.73 -2.25 -9.35
C TYR A 54 7.38 -3.72 -9.08
N ASN A 55 7.41 -4.57 -10.12
CA ASN A 55 7.02 -5.98 -10.00
C ASN A 55 5.59 -6.26 -9.50
N LEU A 56 4.75 -5.23 -9.35
CA LEU A 56 3.37 -5.39 -8.87
C LEU A 56 2.46 -6.12 -9.86
N HIS A 57 2.86 -6.18 -11.13
CA HIS A 57 2.24 -7.00 -12.17
C HIS A 57 2.37 -8.52 -11.98
N LEU A 58 3.24 -9.00 -11.09
CA LEU A 58 3.47 -10.45 -10.94
C LEU A 58 2.27 -11.17 -10.29
N LYS A 59 1.53 -10.50 -9.41
CA LYS A 59 0.35 -11.06 -8.75
C LYS A 59 -0.58 -9.98 -8.20
N GLU A 60 -1.87 -10.28 -8.10
CA GLU A 60 -2.80 -9.50 -7.29
C GLU A 60 -2.38 -9.47 -5.82
N ARG A 61 -2.72 -8.37 -5.13
CA ARG A 61 -2.33 -8.08 -3.75
C ARG A 61 -0.81 -8.03 -3.55
N SER A 62 -0.04 -7.70 -4.59
CA SER A 62 1.38 -7.35 -4.45
C SER A 62 1.51 -5.98 -3.80
N LEU A 63 2.47 -5.83 -2.89
CA LEU A 63 2.64 -4.63 -2.09
C LEU A 63 4.11 -4.21 -2.05
N LEU A 64 4.35 -2.90 -2.20
CA LEU A 64 5.65 -2.28 -1.95
C LEU A 64 5.50 -1.29 -0.79
N ILE A 65 6.39 -1.41 0.21
CA ILE A 65 6.35 -0.62 1.44
C ILE A 65 7.74 -0.06 1.71
N GLU A 66 7.79 1.21 2.10
CA GLU A 66 8.97 1.81 2.74
C GLU A 66 8.66 2.01 4.23
N LEU A 67 9.58 1.60 5.10
CA LEU A 67 9.43 1.65 6.54
C LEU A 67 10.57 2.48 7.14
N GLY A 68 10.24 3.70 7.60
CA GLY A 68 11.20 4.69 8.08
C GLY A 68 11.80 5.54 6.95
N ASN A 69 12.31 6.71 7.32
CA ASN A 69 13.11 7.61 6.48
C ASN A 69 14.14 8.36 7.35
N GLU A 70 14.77 9.41 6.83
CA GLU A 70 15.76 10.21 7.55
C GLU A 70 15.25 10.89 8.84
N ASN A 71 13.94 10.94 9.05
CA ASN A 71 13.30 11.52 10.22
C ASN A 71 12.94 10.46 11.28
N ASN A 72 13.25 9.18 11.04
CA ASN A 72 12.96 8.09 11.97
C ASN A 72 14.22 7.39 12.47
N THR A 73 14.15 6.89 13.69
CA THR A 73 15.18 5.98 14.22
C THR A 73 14.95 4.54 13.74
N VAL A 74 15.99 3.72 13.79
CA VAL A 74 15.88 2.28 13.49
C VAL A 74 14.93 1.58 14.47
N GLU A 75 14.93 1.99 15.73
CA GLU A 75 14.02 1.47 16.76
C GLU A 75 12.56 1.78 16.43
N GLU A 76 12.24 3.00 15.98
CA GLU A 76 10.89 3.35 15.54
C GLU A 76 10.42 2.49 14.36
N ALA A 77 11.30 2.27 13.37
CA ALA A 77 10.98 1.40 12.23
C ALA A 77 10.71 -0.05 12.69
N LYS A 78 11.52 -0.58 13.63
CA LYS A 78 11.30 -1.91 14.21
C LYS A 78 9.99 -1.98 14.98
N ASN A 79 9.69 -0.99 15.79
CA ASN A 79 8.47 -0.91 16.59
C ASN A 79 7.22 -0.80 15.70
N ALA A 80 7.33 -0.19 14.52
CA ALA A 80 6.26 -0.12 13.53
C ALA A 80 6.01 -1.46 12.80
N ALA A 81 6.95 -2.41 12.81
CA ALA A 81 6.81 -3.66 12.08
C ALA A 81 5.65 -4.54 12.61
N ALA A 82 5.47 -4.61 13.93
CA ALA A 82 4.39 -5.40 14.53
C ALA A 82 2.98 -4.83 14.23
N PRO A 83 2.72 -3.52 14.40
CA PRO A 83 1.49 -2.88 13.93
C PRO A 83 1.23 -3.09 12.43
N LEU A 84 2.26 -2.94 11.59
CA LEU A 84 2.16 -3.17 10.15
C LEU A 84 1.77 -4.62 9.82
N ALA A 85 2.40 -5.60 10.48
CA ALA A 85 2.08 -7.02 10.32
C ALA A 85 0.62 -7.32 10.72
N LYS A 86 0.15 -6.72 11.82
CA LYS A 86 -1.25 -6.83 12.24
C LYS A 86 -2.21 -6.30 11.17
N VAL A 87 -1.99 -5.10 10.66
CA VAL A 87 -2.84 -4.50 9.62
C VAL A 87 -2.92 -5.41 8.38
N ILE A 88 -1.76 -5.92 7.94
CA ILE A 88 -1.69 -6.83 6.79
C ILE A 88 -2.47 -8.12 7.06
N ALA A 89 -2.30 -8.71 8.24
CA ALA A 89 -2.99 -9.94 8.61
C ALA A 89 -4.52 -9.76 8.67
N ASP A 90 -4.99 -8.69 9.29
CA ASP A 90 -6.42 -8.40 9.45
C ASP A 90 -7.11 -8.23 8.07
N VAL A 91 -6.50 -7.46 7.16
CA VAL A 91 -7.03 -7.25 5.80
C VAL A 91 -7.03 -8.56 5.01
N LEU A 92 -5.96 -9.36 5.10
CA LEU A 92 -5.90 -10.64 4.38
C LEU A 92 -6.91 -11.67 4.87
N LYS A 93 -7.24 -11.67 6.17
CA LYS A 93 -8.28 -12.53 6.75
C LYS A 93 -9.70 -12.06 6.47
N GLY A 94 -9.88 -10.84 5.95
CA GLY A 94 -11.19 -10.23 5.76
C GLY A 94 -11.85 -9.80 7.08
N GLU A 95 -11.06 -9.55 8.13
CA GLU A 95 -11.54 -9.10 9.43
C GLU A 95 -11.91 -7.60 9.42
N VAL A 96 -11.66 -6.91 8.31
CA VAL A 96 -11.90 -5.46 8.14
C VAL A 96 -13.27 -5.22 7.53
N LYS A 97 -14.21 -4.76 8.36
CA LYS A 97 -15.54 -4.31 7.92
C LYS A 97 -15.49 -2.81 7.65
N HIS A 98 -15.12 -2.41 6.44
CA HIS A 98 -15.30 -1.02 6.03
C HIS A 98 -16.79 -0.76 5.82
N THR A 99 -17.43 -0.11 6.79
CA THR A 99 -18.74 0.50 6.56
C THR A 99 -18.47 1.78 5.79
N LEU A 100 -18.61 1.75 4.47
CA LEU A 100 -18.61 2.98 3.67
C LEU A 100 -19.88 3.76 4.04
N GLN A 101 -19.76 4.69 4.98
CA GLN A 101 -20.75 5.76 5.13
C GLN A 101 -20.40 6.82 4.09
N GLY A 102 -21.13 6.80 2.97
CA GLY A 102 -20.99 7.76 1.87
C GLY A 102 -21.98 7.44 0.76
#